data_AF-A0AAW9Q3D3-F1
#
_entry.id   AF-A0AAW9Q3D3-F1
#
_cell.length_a   1.000
_cell.length_b   1.000
_cell.length_c   1.000
_cell.angle_alpha   90.00
_cell.angle_beta   90.00
_cell.angle_gamma   90.00
#
_symmetry.space_group_name_H-M   'P 1'
#
loop_
_entity.id
_entity.type
_entity.pdbx_description
1 polymer ?
#
loop_
_entity_poly.entity_id
_entity_poly.type
_entity_poly.pdbx_seq_one_letter_code
_entity_poly.pdbx_strand_id
1 'polypeptide(L)'
;MSDINLLTEAGDFKLLSRRAVNELIKFKEKNPFLRGMVTWIGFNQVSIHYQREARYAGATKFPIFSRKVIRNFFNSALISFSDLPLQAISWLGLIVSICAFVYSAYVILEKVRGHNIPGWTAIMVTMLFLGGVELLAIGVLGLYINSIFVESKQRPNYIIKDKFGF
;
A
#
# COMPACT_ATOMS: atom_id res chain seq x y z
N MET A 1 8.43 -4.49 -3.95
CA MET A 1 9.29 -5.38 -3.13
C MET A 1 9.82 -4.53 -2.01
N SER A 2 9.32 -4.68 -0.78
CA SER A 2 9.89 -3.93 0.35
C SER A 2 11.19 -4.62 0.76
N ASP A 3 12.35 -4.01 0.52
CA ASP A 3 13.71 -4.58 0.73
C ASP A 3 14.07 -4.88 2.20
N ILE A 4 13.08 -4.89 3.09
CA ILE A 4 13.26 -5.13 4.52
C ILE A 4 12.94 -6.59 4.80
N ASN A 5 13.95 -7.36 5.19
CA ASN A 5 13.81 -8.77 5.50
C ASN A 5 13.10 -8.94 6.86
N LEU A 6 11.76 -8.99 6.82
CA LEU A 6 10.94 -9.12 8.02
C LEU A 6 10.97 -10.56 8.53
N LEU A 7 11.36 -10.72 9.80
CA LEU A 7 11.27 -12.00 10.49
C LEU A 7 9.81 -12.48 10.52
N THR A 8 9.57 -13.65 9.94
CA THR A 8 8.25 -14.31 9.92
C THR A 8 7.87 -14.69 11.36
N GLU A 9 6.60 -14.53 11.73
CA GLU A 9 6.06 -14.83 13.08
C GLU A 9 6.63 -14.01 14.26
N ALA A 10 7.43 -12.98 13.98
CA ALA A 10 7.97 -12.10 15.00
C ALA A 10 6.87 -11.35 15.78
N GLY A 11 6.95 -11.39 17.11
CA GLY A 11 6.05 -10.63 17.98
C GLY A 11 6.35 -9.14 18.01
N ASP A 12 5.40 -8.37 18.55
CA ASP A 12 5.62 -6.95 18.90
C ASP A 12 6.44 -6.77 20.18
N PHE A 13 6.72 -7.85 20.91
CA PHE A 13 7.51 -7.83 22.13
C PHE A 13 9.01 -7.77 21.79
N LYS A 14 9.66 -6.65 22.13
CA LYS A 14 11.05 -6.37 21.77
C LYS A 14 11.77 -5.65 22.91
N LEU A 15 13.05 -5.99 23.10
CA LEU A 15 13.97 -5.20 23.91
C LEU A 15 14.80 -4.32 22.98
N LEU A 16 14.76 -3.01 23.17
CA LEU A 16 15.48 -2.04 22.36
C LEU A 16 16.53 -1.32 23.23
N SER A 17 17.77 -1.27 22.74
CA SER A 17 18.82 -0.48 23.40
C SER A 17 18.49 1.02 23.30
N ARG A 18 19.02 1.83 24.24
CA ARG A 18 18.82 3.28 24.23
C ARG A 18 19.23 3.92 22.90
N ARG A 19 20.32 3.44 22.28
CA ARG A 19 20.79 3.92 20.96
C ARG A 19 19.76 3.66 19.87
N ALA A 20 19.18 2.46 19.80
CA ALA A 20 18.14 2.13 18.82
C ALA A 20 16.87 2.98 19.03
N VAL A 21 16.44 3.16 20.29
CA VAL A 21 15.28 4.02 20.62
C VAL A 21 15.52 5.46 20.18
N ASN A 22 16.71 6.01 20.45
CA ASN A 22 17.05 7.39 20.08
C ASN A 22 17.00 7.64 18.57
N GLU A 23 17.31 6.65 17.74
CA GLU A 23 17.14 6.77 16.28
C GLU A 23 15.67 6.64 15.87
N LEU A 24 14.94 5.69 16.44
CA LEU A 24 13.52 5.47 16.12
C LEU A 24 12.65 6.70 16.40
N ILE A 25 12.88 7.40 17.52
CA ILE A 25 12.08 8.57 17.90
C ILE A 25 12.33 9.79 16.99
N LYS A 26 13.37 9.78 16.15
CA LYS A 26 13.60 10.85 15.16
C LYS A 26 12.62 10.75 13.99
N PHE A 27 12.01 9.58 13.78
CA PHE A 27 11.14 9.35 12.65
C PHE A 27 9.82 10.07 12.91
N LYS A 28 9.40 10.91 11.96
CA LYS A 28 8.19 11.74 12.08
C LYS A 28 6.97 11.16 11.35
N GLU A 29 7.07 9.89 10.95
CA GLU A 29 6.04 9.19 10.20
C GLU A 29 4.67 9.27 10.88
N LYS A 30 3.63 9.51 10.08
CA LYS A 30 2.25 9.60 10.58
C LYS A 30 1.64 8.28 11.02
N ASN A 31 1.99 7.21 10.33
CA ASN A 31 1.49 5.86 10.60
C ASN A 31 2.70 4.94 10.86
N PRO A 32 3.36 5.04 12.02
CA PRO A 32 4.60 4.33 12.28
C PRO A 32 4.35 2.82 12.29
N PHE A 33 5.03 2.10 11.40
CA PHE A 33 5.05 0.64 11.38
C PHE A 33 6.28 0.14 12.12
N LEU A 34 6.20 0.08 13.46
CA LEU A 34 7.31 -0.28 14.34
C LEU A 34 8.03 -1.59 13.96
N ARG A 35 7.31 -2.58 13.42
CA ARG A 35 7.92 -3.84 12.97
C ARG A 35 8.93 -3.61 11.83
N GLY A 36 8.54 -2.84 10.81
CA GLY A 36 9.40 -2.45 9.71
C GLY A 36 10.50 -1.49 10.13
N MET A 37 10.15 -0.43 10.87
CA MET A 37 11.10 0.60 11.30
C MET A 37 12.26 0.02 12.12
N VAL A 38 11.97 -0.88 13.09
CA VAL A 38 13.00 -1.53 13.91
C VAL A 38 13.93 -2.40 13.06
N THR A 39 13.42 -3.01 12.00
CA THR A 39 14.24 -3.83 11.09
C THR A 39 15.08 -2.92 10.19
N TRP A 40 14.51 -1.80 9.74
CA TRP A 40 15.13 -0.83 8.82
C TRP A 40 16.30 -0.06 9.44
N ILE A 41 16.23 0.31 10.73
CA ILE A 41 17.33 1.01 11.43
C ILE A 41 18.64 0.19 11.49
N GLY A 42 18.61 -1.12 11.18
CA GLY A 42 19.80 -1.90 10.87
C GLY A 42 20.74 -2.21 12.03
N PHE A 43 20.35 -1.93 13.28
CA PHE A 43 21.13 -2.33 14.45
C PHE A 43 21.19 -3.86 14.58
N ASN A 44 22.14 -4.36 15.39
CA ASN A 44 22.26 -5.77 15.73
C ASN A 44 20.94 -6.29 16.32
N GLN A 45 20.39 -7.32 15.68
CA GLN A 45 19.12 -7.93 16.02
C GLN A 45 19.31 -9.42 16.27
N VAL A 46 18.71 -9.92 17.34
CA VAL A 46 18.69 -11.35 17.68
C VAL A 46 17.25 -11.74 17.98
N SER A 47 16.79 -12.83 17.36
CA SER A 47 15.47 -13.40 17.62
C SER A 47 15.54 -14.44 18.73
N ILE A 48 14.66 -14.33 19.71
CA ILE A 48 14.47 -15.36 20.75
C ILE A 48 13.20 -16.12 20.41
N HIS A 49 13.36 -17.39 20.06
CA HIS A 49 12.25 -18.28 19.79
C HIS A 49 11.61 -18.73 21.10
N TYR A 50 10.28 -18.70 21.13
CA TYR A 50 9.50 -19.21 22.25
C TYR A 50 8.21 -19.82 21.70
N GLN A 51 7.66 -20.79 22.43
CA GLN A 51 6.39 -21.39 22.08
C GLN A 51 5.26 -20.52 22.62
N ARG A 52 4.42 -19.99 21.73
CA ARG A 52 3.21 -19.25 22.12
C ARG A 52 2.11 -20.23 22.47
N GLU A 53 1.75 -20.31 23.75
CA GLU A 53 0.54 -21.01 24.16
C GLU A 53 -0.72 -20.27 23.68
N ALA A 54 -1.80 -21.02 23.49
CA ALA A 54 -3.10 -20.44 23.18
C ALA A 54 -3.54 -19.51 24.32
N ARG A 55 -4.19 -18.39 23.96
CA ARG A 55 -4.62 -17.41 24.96
C ARG A 55 -5.61 -18.07 25.94
N TYR A 56 -5.27 -18.06 27.23
CA TYR A 56 -6.07 -18.68 28.30
C TYR A 56 -7.49 -18.09 28.42
N ALA A 57 -7.65 -16.78 28.19
CA ALA A 57 -8.95 -16.11 28.24
C ALA A 57 -8.99 -14.83 27.38
N GLY A 58 -10.21 -14.40 27.02
CA GLY A 58 -10.50 -13.15 26.34
C GLY A 58 -10.61 -13.25 24.82
N ALA A 59 -11.50 -12.44 24.23
CA ALA A 59 -11.69 -12.38 22.79
C ALA A 59 -10.52 -11.69 22.07
N THR A 60 -10.23 -12.12 20.84
CA THR A 60 -9.21 -11.47 20.00
C THR A 60 -9.63 -10.03 19.67
N LYS A 61 -8.81 -9.05 20.07
CA LYS A 61 -8.96 -7.63 19.69
C LYS A 61 -8.56 -7.34 18.24
N PHE A 62 -8.08 -8.36 17.53
CA PHE A 62 -7.66 -8.36 16.12
C PHE A 62 -8.47 -9.39 15.31
N PRO A 63 -9.79 -9.21 15.10
CA PRO A 63 -10.51 -10.10 14.21
C PRO A 63 -9.94 -9.92 12.81
N ILE A 64 -9.39 -10.98 12.22
CA ILE A 64 -8.71 -10.98 10.91
C ILE A 64 -9.63 -10.41 9.81
N PHE A 65 -10.94 -10.63 9.94
CA PHE A 65 -11.97 -10.14 9.03
C PHE A 65 -12.67 -8.85 9.49
N SER A 66 -12.19 -8.17 10.53
CA SER A 66 -12.78 -6.90 10.93
C SER A 66 -12.44 -5.82 9.90
N ARG A 67 -13.46 -5.09 9.46
CA ARG A 67 -13.36 -3.92 8.56
C ARG A 67 -12.27 -2.93 9.00
N LYS A 68 -11.99 -2.86 10.31
CA LYS A 68 -10.96 -2.01 10.93
C LYS A 68 -9.54 -2.52 10.68
N VAL A 69 -9.33 -3.84 10.76
CA VAL A 69 -8.03 -4.49 10.51
C VAL A 69 -7.71 -4.47 9.03
N ILE A 70 -8.69 -4.77 8.18
CA ILE A 70 -8.55 -4.69 6.71
C ILE A 70 -8.19 -3.25 6.33
N ARG A 71 -8.96 -2.25 6.78
CA ARG A 71 -8.67 -0.84 6.47
C ARG A 71 -7.31 -0.38 7.00
N ASN A 72 -6.93 -0.77 8.23
CA ASN A 72 -5.62 -0.43 8.75
C ASN A 72 -4.49 -1.16 8.01
N PHE A 73 -4.67 -2.41 7.60
CA PHE A 73 -3.67 -3.16 6.86
C PHE A 73 -3.46 -2.57 5.45
N PHE A 74 -4.55 -2.28 4.74
CA PHE A 74 -4.48 -1.60 3.45
C PHE A 74 -3.85 -0.20 3.56
N ASN A 75 -4.20 0.57 4.59
CA ASN A 75 -3.66 1.92 4.76
C ASN A 75 -2.22 1.98 5.30
N SER A 76 -1.81 1.03 6.15
CA SER A 76 -0.54 1.12 6.89
C SER A 76 0.55 0.18 6.33
N ALA A 77 0.18 -0.94 5.70
CA ALA A 77 1.14 -1.92 5.19
C ALA A 77 1.30 -1.84 3.67
N LEU A 78 0.19 -1.67 2.93
CA LEU A 78 0.22 -1.66 1.46
C LEU A 78 0.67 -0.32 0.87
N ILE A 79 0.35 0.81 1.50
CA ILE A 79 0.66 2.16 0.96
C ILE A 79 1.96 2.73 1.54
N SER A 80 2.24 2.51 2.83
CA SER A 80 3.41 3.12 3.48
C SER A 80 4.75 2.45 3.15
N PHE A 81 4.74 1.17 2.75
CA PHE A 81 5.99 0.40 2.54
C PHE A 81 6.08 -0.31 1.20
N SER A 82 5.10 -0.14 0.31
CA SER A 82 5.08 -0.88 -0.95
C SER A 82 4.53 -0.02 -2.09
N ASP A 83 5.29 0.02 -3.17
CA ASP A 83 4.95 0.60 -4.46
C ASP A 83 4.23 -0.40 -5.39
N LEU A 84 4.13 -1.67 -4.98
CA LEU A 84 3.52 -2.75 -5.77
C LEU A 84 2.13 -2.41 -6.35
N PRO A 85 1.17 -1.82 -5.59
CA PRO A 85 -0.13 -1.48 -6.16
C PRO A 85 -0.04 -0.45 -7.29
N LEU A 86 0.86 0.52 -7.16
CA LEU A 86 1.06 1.57 -8.16
C LEU A 86 1.72 0.99 -9.41
N GLN A 87 2.72 0.12 -9.23
CA GLN A 87 3.36 -0.59 -10.34
C GLN A 87 2.37 -1.50 -11.07
N ALA A 88 1.55 -2.28 -10.35
CA ALA A 88 0.57 -3.19 -10.95
C ALA A 88 -0.42 -2.46 -11.86
N ILE A 89 -0.93 -1.31 -11.43
CA ILE A 89 -1.83 -0.49 -12.25
C ILE A 89 -1.11 0.12 -13.45
N SER A 90 0.14 0.54 -13.27
CA SER A 90 0.96 1.07 -14.38
C SER A 90 1.18 0.00 -15.45
N TRP A 91 1.48 -1.24 -15.05
CA TRP A 91 1.60 -2.38 -15.97
C TRP A 91 0.28 -2.74 -16.64
N LEU A 92 -0.83 -2.75 -15.88
CA LEU A 92 -2.15 -2.98 -16.45
C LEU A 92 -2.51 -1.91 -17.48
N GLY A 93 -2.28 -0.63 -17.17
CA GLY A 93 -2.49 0.48 -18.10
C GLY A 93 -1.64 0.35 -19.36
N LEU A 94 -0.38 -0.08 -19.25
CA LEU A 94 0.51 -0.31 -20.39
C LEU A 94 0.00 -1.44 -21.29
N ILE A 95 -0.41 -2.57 -20.71
CA ILE A 95 -0.98 -3.70 -21.47
C ILE A 95 -2.25 -3.27 -22.21
N VAL A 96 -3.15 -2.58 -21.52
CA VAL A 96 -4.41 -2.08 -22.10
C VAL A 96 -4.13 -1.08 -23.23
N SER A 97 -3.17 -0.18 -23.06
CA SER A 97 -2.77 0.79 -24.09
C SER A 97 -2.20 0.11 -25.34
N ILE A 98 -1.35 -0.91 -25.19
CA ILE A 98 -0.81 -1.70 -26.30
C ILE A 98 -1.95 -2.41 -27.06
N CYS A 99 -2.85 -3.07 -26.34
CA CYS A 99 -4.01 -3.73 -26.95
C CYS A 99 -4.89 -2.74 -27.72
N ALA A 100 -5.16 -1.56 -27.13
CA ALA A 100 -5.93 -0.51 -27.77
C ALA A 100 -5.23 0.03 -29.03
N PHE A 101 -3.90 0.20 -29.00
CA PHE A 101 -3.11 0.64 -30.15
C PHE A 101 -3.15 -0.36 -31.31
N VAL A 102 -2.95 -1.66 -31.02
CA VAL A 102 -3.02 -2.73 -32.03
C VAL A 102 -4.43 -2.81 -32.64
N TYR A 103 -5.47 -2.75 -31.82
CA TYR A 103 -6.86 -2.76 -32.29
C TYR A 103 -7.17 -1.52 -33.14
N SER A 104 -6.70 -0.35 -32.75
CA SER A 104 -6.87 0.89 -33.53
C SER A 104 -6.19 0.81 -34.89
N ALA A 105 -4.97 0.27 -34.96
CA ALA A 105 -4.26 0.06 -36.22
C ALA A 105 -5.02 -0.90 -37.16
N TYR A 106 -5.57 -2.00 -36.61
CA TYR A 106 -6.41 -2.92 -37.38
C TYR A 106 -7.65 -2.24 -37.96
N VAL A 107 -8.38 -1.47 -37.16
CA VAL A 107 -9.59 -0.75 -37.61
C VAL A 107 -9.26 0.27 -38.71
N ILE A 108 -8.14 0.97 -38.60
CA ILE A 108 -7.68 1.91 -39.64
C ILE A 108 -7.36 1.18 -40.95
N LEU A 109 -6.66 0.05 -40.89
CA LEU A 109 -6.33 -0.75 -42.08
C LEU A 109 -7.58 -1.27 -42.79
N GLU A 110 -8.56 -1.78 -42.04
CA GLU A 110 -9.84 -2.24 -42.61
C GLU A 110 -10.64 -1.09 -43.22
N LYS A 111 -10.59 0.11 -42.60
CA LYS A 111 -11.24 1.31 -43.15
C LYS A 111 -10.62 1.73 -44.48
N VAL A 112 -9.29 1.71 -44.62
CA VAL A 112 -8.58 2.05 -45.86
C VAL A 112 -8.86 1.04 -46.97
N ARG A 113 -9.10 -0.24 -46.62
CA ARG A 113 -9.50 -1.30 -47.56
C ARG A 113 -10.96 -1.21 -48.03
N GLY A 114 -11.74 -0.27 -47.51
CA GLY A 114 -13.13 -0.04 -47.92
C GLY A 114 -14.17 -0.91 -47.18
N HIS A 115 -13.75 -1.71 -46.19
CA HIS A 115 -14.70 -2.46 -45.35
C HIS A 115 -15.31 -1.53 -44.29
N ASN A 116 -16.63 -1.33 -44.34
CA ASN A 116 -17.38 -0.60 -43.31
C ASN A 116 -17.89 -1.59 -42.25
N ILE A 117 -17.11 -1.76 -41.18
CA ILE A 117 -17.53 -2.52 -40.00
C ILE A 117 -18.40 -1.60 -39.12
N PRO A 118 -19.62 -2.00 -38.72
CA PRO A 118 -20.40 -1.23 -37.76
C PRO A 118 -19.66 -1.13 -36.41
N GLY A 119 -19.08 0.04 -36.14
CA GLY A 119 -18.12 0.23 -35.06
C GLY A 119 -18.70 0.66 -33.71
N TRP A 120 -19.99 0.99 -33.62
CA TRP A 120 -20.57 1.62 -32.42
C TRP A 120 -20.42 0.76 -31.16
N THR A 121 -20.74 -0.53 -31.24
CA THR A 121 -20.62 -1.44 -30.09
C THR A 121 -19.18 -1.60 -29.62
N ALA A 122 -18.23 -1.76 -30.55
CA ALA A 122 -16.82 -1.87 -30.22
C ALA A 122 -16.27 -0.57 -29.61
N ILE A 123 -16.65 0.58 -30.16
CA ILE A 123 -16.25 1.90 -29.65
C ILE A 123 -16.78 2.09 -28.22
N MET A 124 -18.07 1.82 -27.98
CA MET A 124 -18.69 1.98 -26.67
C MET A 124 -18.06 1.06 -25.60
N VAL A 125 -17.84 -0.22 -25.93
CA VAL A 125 -17.20 -1.17 -25.01
C VAL A 125 -15.77 -0.73 -24.69
N THR A 126 -15.00 -0.32 -25.70
CA THR A 126 -13.60 0.11 -25.50
C THR A 126 -13.55 1.38 -24.65
N MET A 127 -14.44 2.35 -24.90
CA MET A 127 -14.50 3.60 -24.16
C MET A 127 -14.90 3.40 -22.70
N LEU A 128 -15.92 2.56 -22.42
CA LEU A 128 -16.31 2.21 -21.05
C LEU A 128 -15.21 1.45 -20.32
N PHE A 129 -14.53 0.52 -20.99
CA PHE A 129 -13.43 -0.24 -20.41
C PHE A 129 -12.24 0.66 -20.06
N LEU A 130 -11.79 1.51 -20.99
CA LEU A 130 -10.73 2.48 -20.76
C LEU A 130 -11.10 3.45 -19.64
N GLY A 131 -12.32 4.00 -19.65
CA GLY A 131 -12.79 4.89 -18.59
C GLY A 131 -12.81 4.21 -17.21
N GLY A 132 -13.20 2.94 -17.14
CA GLY A 132 -13.15 2.16 -15.91
C GLY A 132 -11.71 1.97 -15.39
N VAL A 133 -10.77 1.65 -16.28
CA VAL A 133 -9.34 1.51 -15.94
C VAL A 133 -8.73 2.84 -15.49
N GLU A 134 -9.06 3.95 -16.16
CA GLU A 134 -8.60 5.29 -15.79
C GLU A 134 -9.12 5.71 -14.41
N LEU A 135 -10.40 5.51 -14.13
CA LEU A 135 -10.98 5.81 -12.82
C LEU A 135 -10.32 4.99 -11.70
N LEU A 136 -10.02 3.72 -11.95
CA LEU A 136 -9.27 2.89 -11.01
C LEU A 136 -7.85 3.41 -10.79
N ALA A 137 -7.16 3.80 -11.87
CA ALA A 137 -5.82 4.34 -11.79
C ALA A 137 -5.77 5.65 -10.99
N ILE A 138 -6.70 6.57 -11.26
CA ILE A 138 -6.86 7.82 -10.50
C ILE A 138 -7.20 7.53 -9.04
N GLY A 139 -8.07 6.56 -8.77
CA GLY A 139 -8.42 6.15 -7.41
C GLY A 139 -7.20 5.72 -6.61
N VAL A 140 -6.32 4.89 -7.18
CA VAL A 140 -5.08 4.48 -6.51
C VAL A 140 -4.09 5.63 -6.40
N LEU A 141 -3.92 6.45 -7.43
CA LEU A 141 -3.06 7.63 -7.38
C LEU A 141 -3.50 8.60 -6.27
N GLY A 142 -4.82 8.77 -6.09
CA GLY A 142 -5.41 9.53 -4.99
C GLY A 142 -5.07 8.98 -3.60
N LEU A 143 -4.93 7.66 -3.43
CA LEU A 143 -4.48 7.06 -2.16
C LEU A 143 -3.04 7.46 -1.82
N TYR A 144 -2.14 7.46 -2.82
CA TYR A 144 -0.75 7.90 -2.63
C TYR A 144 -0.64 9.42 -2.40
N ILE A 145 -1.39 10.23 -3.17
CA ILE A 145 -1.46 11.68 -2.94
C ILE A 145 -1.96 11.97 -1.52
N ASN A 146 -2.98 11.26 -1.04
CA ASN A 146 -3.46 11.44 0.32
C ASN A 146 -2.39 11.08 1.36
N SER A 147 -1.59 10.04 1.12
CA SER A 147 -0.46 9.71 2.00
C SER A 147 0.57 10.83 2.04
N ILE A 148 0.97 11.36 0.88
CA ILE A 148 1.88 12.51 0.77
C ILE A 148 1.28 13.74 1.47
N PHE A 149 0.00 14.00 1.27
CA PHE A 149 -0.71 15.12 1.90
C PHE A 149 -0.71 14.99 3.43
N VAL A 150 -1.01 13.81 3.96
CA VAL A 150 -1.00 13.54 5.41
C VAL A 150 0.39 13.75 6.01
N GLU A 151 1.44 13.33 5.31
CA GLU A 151 2.84 13.54 5.75
C GLU A 151 3.27 15.01 5.64
N SER A 152 2.84 15.71 4.58
CA SER A 152 3.16 17.14 4.34
C SER A 152 2.54 18.09 5.36
N LYS A 153 1.43 17.70 6.01
CA LYS A 153 0.76 18.53 7.01
C LYS A 153 1.63 18.85 8.22
N GLN A 154 2.67 18.04 8.49
CA GLN A 154 3.62 18.24 9.61
C GLN A 154 2.95 18.49 10.97
N ARG A 155 1.70 18.03 11.16
CA ARG A 155 1.01 18.12 12.45
C ARG A 155 1.77 17.25 13.48
N PRO A 156 1.72 17.52 14.78
CA PRO A 156 2.21 16.54 15.76
C PRO A 156 1.31 15.29 15.76
N ASN A 157 1.85 14.11 16.09
CA ASN A 157 1.07 12.86 16.17
C ASN A 157 0.15 12.81 17.40
N TYR A 158 0.52 13.54 18.45
CA TYR A 158 -0.26 13.68 19.67
C TYR A 158 0.07 15.01 20.34
N ILE A 159 -0.84 15.50 21.16
CA ILE A 159 -0.64 16.66 22.03
C ILE A 159 -0.70 16.14 23.46
N ILE A 160 0.30 16.48 24.26
CA ILE A 160 0.34 16.09 25.67
C ILE A 160 -0.58 17.02 26.43
N LYS A 161 -1.58 16.45 27.10
CA LYS A 161 -2.51 17.22 27.94
C LYS A 161 -1.88 17.54 29.30
N ASP A 162 -1.47 16.51 30.02
CA ASP A 162 -0.91 16.61 31.38
C ASP A 162 0.29 15.65 31.53
N LYS A 163 1.20 15.94 32.48
CA LYS A 163 2.37 15.12 32.82
C LYS A 163 2.45 14.93 34.33
N PHE A 164 2.78 13.72 34.79
CA PHE A 164 2.94 13.39 36.21
C PHE A 164 4.18 12.52 36.44
N GLY A 165 4.99 12.83 37.45
CA GLY A 165 6.13 11.98 37.85
C GLY A 165 7.40 12.17 36.99
N PHE A 166 7.52 13.31 36.32
CA PHE A 166 8.70 13.74 35.57
C PHE A 166 9.01 15.19 35.95
#